data_AF-A0A1C6PYJ6-F1
#
_entry.id   AF-A0A1C6PYJ6-F1
#
_cell.length_a   1.000
_cell.length_b   1.000
_cell.length_c   1.000
_cell.angle_alpha   90.00
_cell.angle_beta   90.00
_cell.angle_gamma   90.00
#
_symmetry.space_group_name_H-M   'P 1'
#
loop_
_entity.id
_entity.type
_entity.pdbx_description
1 polymer ?
#
loop_
_entity_poly.entity_id
_entity_poly.type
_entity_poly.pdbx_seq_one_letter_code
_entity_poly.pdbx_strand_id
1 'polypeptide(L)'
;MAMIDTELLTAFRHLSPAARTAWGKHDRPTEQWLPLWRHMADSAAVAGRLWDEWVPENVKALVAEAFPQGGDDARQVAVFLACVHDIGKASPAFACQVDGLADRMRDAGLDMPYQKQFGLDRRMAPHGLAGQQLIQEWLGERFGWSERASGQFAVVAGGDITGRRRTTSRSTTSGFGRGCCVLGAGVKRYGRASSSS
;
A
#
# COMPACT_ATOMS: atom_id res chain seq x y z
N MET A 1 24.36 8.29 -1.01
CA MET A 1 23.62 8.13 -2.27
C MET A 1 23.34 6.66 -2.62
N ALA A 2 24.33 5.77 -2.77
CA ALA A 2 24.09 4.35 -3.15
C ALA A 2 23.49 3.44 -2.07
N MET A 3 23.57 3.81 -0.78
CA MET A 3 23.20 2.89 0.30
C MET A 3 21.68 2.64 0.39
N ILE A 4 20.84 3.66 0.16
CA ILE A 4 19.38 3.53 0.36
C ILE A 4 18.71 2.83 -0.82
N ASP A 5 19.15 3.07 -2.06
CA ASP A 5 18.68 2.29 -3.21
C ASP A 5 19.03 0.81 -3.03
N THR A 6 20.22 0.54 -2.49
CA THR A 6 20.67 -0.82 -2.16
C THR A 6 19.86 -1.42 -1.01
N GLU A 7 19.59 -0.67 0.06
CA GLU A 7 18.79 -1.13 1.21
C GLU A 7 17.32 -1.37 0.85
N LEU A 8 16.71 -0.51 0.05
CA LEU A 8 15.33 -0.68 -0.43
C LEU A 8 15.22 -1.90 -1.33
N LEU A 9 16.14 -2.05 -2.30
CA LEU A 9 16.20 -3.25 -3.14
C LEU A 9 16.44 -4.50 -2.29
N THR A 10 17.23 -4.39 -1.22
CA THR A 10 17.45 -5.49 -0.27
C THR A 10 16.20 -5.81 0.55
N ALA A 11 15.45 -4.81 1.01
CA ALA A 11 14.18 -5.01 1.71
C ALA A 11 13.19 -5.79 0.82
N PHE A 12 13.11 -5.47 -0.47
CA PHE A 12 12.29 -6.20 -1.43
C PHE A 12 12.82 -7.59 -1.77
N ARG A 13 14.07 -7.98 -1.43
CA ARG A 13 14.56 -9.36 -1.60
C ARG A 13 13.77 -10.35 -0.75
N HIS A 14 13.31 -9.92 0.42
CA HIS A 14 12.57 -10.75 1.37
C HIS A 14 11.09 -10.95 1.01
N LEU A 15 10.62 -10.36 -0.08
CA LEU A 15 9.26 -10.61 -0.57
C LEU A 15 9.09 -12.08 -0.98
N SER A 16 7.99 -12.68 -0.53
CA SER A 16 7.57 -14.00 -0.94
C SER A 16 7.36 -14.06 -2.46
N PRO A 17 7.49 -15.24 -3.09
CA PRO A 17 7.20 -15.40 -4.52
C PRO A 17 5.80 -14.89 -4.88
N ALA A 18 4.81 -15.11 -4.02
CA ALA A 18 3.45 -14.65 -4.22
C ALA A 18 3.33 -13.11 -4.12
N ALA A 19 3.98 -12.46 -3.15
CA ALA A 19 3.95 -11.00 -3.07
C ALA A 19 4.57 -10.32 -4.31
N ARG A 20 5.51 -10.99 -5.00
CA ARG A 20 6.14 -10.48 -6.21
C ARG A 20 5.25 -10.51 -7.45
N THR A 21 4.13 -11.23 -7.43
CA THR A 21 3.19 -11.31 -8.56
C THR A 21 2.14 -10.19 -8.55
N ALA A 22 2.00 -9.46 -7.44
CA ALA A 22 1.14 -8.29 -7.37
C ALA A 22 1.55 -7.24 -8.42
N TRP A 23 0.59 -6.77 -9.21
CA TRP A 23 0.82 -5.80 -10.28
C TRP A 23 0.48 -4.37 -9.81
N GLY A 24 1.25 -3.38 -10.29
CA GLY A 24 1.08 -1.96 -9.91
C GLY A 24 0.72 -1.04 -11.08
N LYS A 25 1.17 -1.37 -12.30
CA LYS A 25 0.88 -0.66 -13.54
C LYS A 25 0.61 -1.67 -14.66
N HIS A 26 -0.29 -1.32 -15.57
CA HIS A 26 -0.64 -2.10 -16.75
C HIS A 26 -0.78 -1.17 -17.94
N ASP A 27 -0.13 -1.49 -19.04
CA ASP A 27 -0.21 -0.78 -20.31
C ASP A 27 -1.07 -1.57 -21.29
N ARG A 28 -2.30 -1.09 -21.55
CA ARG A 28 -3.29 -1.83 -22.35
C ARG A 28 -2.90 -2.04 -23.82
N PRO A 29 -2.27 -1.08 -24.52
CA PRO A 29 -1.85 -1.29 -25.91
C PRO A 29 -0.80 -2.38 -26.08
N THR A 30 0.11 -2.54 -25.12
CA THR A 30 1.23 -3.50 -25.21
C THR A 30 1.01 -4.74 -24.35
N GLU A 31 -0.03 -4.77 -23.51
CA GLU A 31 -0.30 -5.78 -22.48
C GLU A 31 0.88 -5.98 -21.51
N GLN A 32 1.79 -5.00 -21.43
CA GLN A 32 2.92 -5.01 -20.50
C GLN A 32 2.46 -4.56 -19.11
N TRP A 33 3.16 -5.03 -18.08
CA TRP A 33 2.84 -4.67 -16.71
C TRP A 33 4.11 -4.54 -15.86
N LEU A 34 4.00 -3.73 -14.81
CA LEU A 34 5.06 -3.53 -13.83
C LEU A 34 4.63 -4.13 -12.49
N PRO A 35 5.45 -5.01 -11.88
CA PRO A 35 5.19 -5.49 -10.54
C PRO A 35 5.12 -4.35 -9.53
N LEU A 36 4.18 -4.44 -8.60
CA LEU A 36 3.90 -3.41 -7.60
C LEU A 36 5.15 -3.06 -6.79
N TRP A 37 5.89 -4.06 -6.33
CA TRP A 37 7.10 -3.83 -5.54
C TRP A 37 8.18 -3.05 -6.30
N ARG A 38 8.28 -3.20 -7.63
CA ARG A 38 9.22 -2.40 -8.45
C ARG A 38 8.76 -0.96 -8.49
N HIS A 39 7.48 -0.72 -8.79
CA HIS A 39 6.90 0.62 -8.77
C HIS A 39 7.09 1.33 -7.43
N MET A 40 6.93 0.60 -6.31
CA MET A 40 7.17 1.12 -4.97
C MET A 40 8.66 1.46 -4.74
N ALA A 41 9.57 0.57 -5.16
CA ALA A 41 11.01 0.82 -5.08
C ALA A 41 11.44 2.03 -5.91
N ASP A 42 10.95 2.14 -7.15
CA ASP A 42 11.22 3.26 -8.05
C ASP A 42 10.72 4.58 -7.46
N SER A 43 9.51 4.58 -6.89
CA SER A 43 8.92 5.75 -6.23
C SER A 43 9.74 6.21 -5.02
N ALA A 44 10.22 5.26 -4.22
CA ALA A 44 11.08 5.54 -3.07
C ALA A 44 12.44 6.12 -3.49
N ALA A 45 13.06 5.56 -4.53
CA ALA A 45 14.32 6.06 -5.08
C ALA A 45 14.17 7.48 -5.62
N VAL A 46 13.11 7.74 -6.41
CA VAL A 46 12.81 9.08 -6.93
C VAL A 46 12.57 10.06 -5.78
N ALA A 47 11.79 9.69 -4.76
CA ALA A 47 11.56 10.55 -3.60
C ALA A 47 12.85 10.87 -2.84
N GLY A 48 13.76 9.91 -2.72
CA GLY A 48 15.08 10.12 -2.13
C GLY A 48 15.89 11.16 -2.91
N ARG A 49 15.91 11.06 -4.23
CA ARG A 49 16.61 12.03 -5.09
C ARG A 49 15.96 13.41 -5.06
N LEU A 50 14.62 13.47 -5.07
CA LEU A 50 13.90 14.74 -4.95
C LEU A 50 14.21 15.41 -3.62
N TRP A 51 14.19 14.65 -2.52
CA TRP A 51 14.59 15.17 -1.22
C TRP A 51 16.01 15.71 -1.26
N ASP A 52 16.98 14.90 -1.68
CA ASP A 52 18.40 15.26 -1.61
C ASP A 52 18.76 16.43 -2.55
N GLU A 53 18.28 16.39 -3.79
CA GLU A 53 18.76 17.23 -4.89
C GLU A 53 17.82 18.38 -5.26
N TRP A 54 16.52 18.32 -4.89
CA TRP A 54 15.52 19.27 -5.39
C TRP A 54 14.79 20.07 -4.29
N VAL A 55 14.49 19.47 -3.15
CA VAL A 55 13.77 20.16 -2.07
C VAL A 55 14.64 21.26 -1.47
N PRO A 56 14.15 22.50 -1.34
CA PRO A 56 14.90 23.59 -0.71
C PRO A 56 15.25 23.32 0.76
N GLU A 57 16.44 23.75 1.20
CA GLU A 57 16.93 23.52 2.58
C GLU A 57 15.99 24.06 3.66
N ASN A 58 15.34 25.21 3.43
CA ASN A 58 14.36 25.75 4.38
C ASN A 58 13.12 24.86 4.53
N VAL A 59 12.71 24.13 3.48
CA VAL A 59 11.61 23.18 3.54
C VAL A 59 12.05 21.91 4.28
N LYS A 60 13.27 21.41 4.01
CA LYS A 60 13.84 20.28 4.75
C LYS A 60 13.92 20.58 6.24
N ALA A 61 14.41 21.77 6.61
CA ALA A 61 14.49 22.21 8.00
C ALA A 61 13.11 22.27 8.67
N LEU A 62 12.11 22.85 8.00
CA LEU A 62 10.74 22.91 8.53
C LEU A 62 10.15 21.52 8.80
N VAL A 63 10.38 20.57 7.90
CA VAL A 63 9.89 19.19 8.10
C VAL A 63 10.68 18.48 9.19
N ALA A 64 12.00 18.70 9.25
CA ALA A 64 12.89 18.13 10.27
C ALA A 64 12.48 18.51 11.71
N GLU A 65 11.93 19.71 11.93
CA GLU A 65 11.45 20.16 13.25
C GLU A 65 10.40 19.23 13.87
N ALA A 66 9.67 18.47 13.04
CA ALA A 66 8.66 17.51 13.51
C ALA A 66 9.24 16.18 14.00
N PHE A 67 10.54 15.93 13.83
CA PHE A 67 11.15 14.61 14.08
C PHE A 67 12.30 14.65 15.10
N PRO A 68 12.44 13.63 15.96
CA PRO A 68 13.48 13.58 16.98
C PRO A 68 14.92 13.62 16.44
N GLN A 69 15.19 12.95 15.31
CA GLN A 69 16.51 12.97 14.67
C GLN A 69 16.58 13.97 13.50
N GLY A 70 15.63 14.91 13.44
CA GLY A 70 15.66 16.00 12.47
C GLY A 70 15.59 15.54 11.01
N GLY A 71 16.58 15.97 10.22
CA GLY A 71 16.60 15.81 8.76
C GLY A 71 16.67 14.35 8.28
N ASP A 72 17.34 13.47 9.03
CA ASP A 72 17.47 12.06 8.65
C ASP A 72 16.12 11.33 8.78
N ASP A 73 15.41 11.53 9.90
CA ASP A 73 14.06 11.00 10.10
C ASP A 73 13.08 11.58 9.07
N ALA A 74 13.13 12.89 8.82
CA ALA A 74 12.28 13.56 7.85
C ALA A 74 12.44 12.95 6.44
N ARG A 75 13.69 12.72 6.03
CA ARG A 75 14.01 12.08 4.76
C ARG A 75 13.50 10.64 4.72
N GLN A 76 13.77 9.85 5.77
CA GLN A 76 13.34 8.45 5.85
C GLN A 76 11.82 8.34 5.74
N VAL A 77 11.09 9.19 6.46
CA VAL A 77 9.63 9.24 6.41
C VAL A 77 9.14 9.65 5.01
N ALA A 78 9.72 10.68 4.39
CA ALA A 78 9.35 11.09 3.04
C ALA A 78 9.52 9.95 2.02
N VAL A 79 10.67 9.26 2.07
CA VAL A 79 10.97 8.11 1.20
C VAL A 79 10.02 6.94 1.49
N PHE A 80 9.76 6.64 2.77
CA PHE A 80 8.83 5.58 3.16
C PHE A 80 7.41 5.85 2.66
N LEU A 81 6.90 7.07 2.85
CA LEU A 81 5.56 7.46 2.41
C LEU A 81 5.42 7.36 0.89
N ALA A 82 6.45 7.77 0.14
CA ALA A 82 6.48 7.58 -1.31
C ALA A 82 6.54 6.10 -1.71
N CYS A 83 7.29 5.27 -0.97
CA CYS A 83 7.36 3.83 -1.20
C CYS A 83 5.98 3.17 -1.05
N VAL A 84 5.25 3.51 0.02
CA VAL A 84 3.98 2.84 0.36
C VAL A 84 2.74 3.48 -0.25
N HIS A 85 2.87 4.54 -1.06
CA HIS A 85 1.72 5.30 -1.56
C HIS A 85 0.70 4.43 -2.32
N ASP A 86 1.18 3.39 -3.02
CA ASP A 86 0.39 2.50 -3.85
C ASP A 86 0.17 1.12 -3.21
N ILE A 87 0.48 0.95 -1.91
CA ILE A 87 0.39 -0.35 -1.22
C ILE A 87 -1.00 -0.99 -1.30
N GLY A 88 -2.05 -0.17 -1.38
CA GLY A 88 -3.43 -0.64 -1.52
C GLY A 88 -3.73 -1.33 -2.86
N LYS A 89 -2.83 -1.28 -3.84
CA LYS A 89 -2.92 -2.07 -5.08
C LYS A 89 -2.71 -3.56 -4.85
N ALA A 90 -2.12 -3.95 -3.72
CA ALA A 90 -2.06 -5.34 -3.27
C ALA A 90 -3.42 -5.86 -2.76
N SER A 91 -4.52 -5.14 -3.01
CA SER A 91 -5.87 -5.56 -2.64
C SER A 91 -6.57 -6.30 -3.78
N PRO A 92 -7.46 -7.26 -3.47
CA PRO A 92 -8.24 -7.95 -4.50
C PRO A 92 -9.12 -7.02 -5.33
N ALA A 93 -9.61 -5.93 -4.72
CA ALA A 93 -10.42 -4.91 -5.39
C ALA A 93 -9.66 -4.17 -6.50
N PHE A 94 -8.35 -4.00 -6.35
CA PHE A 94 -7.50 -3.46 -7.41
C PHE A 94 -7.11 -4.55 -8.41
N ALA A 95 -6.67 -5.71 -7.92
CA ALA A 95 -6.15 -6.79 -8.75
C ALA A 95 -7.15 -7.25 -9.82
N CYS A 96 -8.43 -7.36 -9.48
CA CYS A 96 -9.48 -7.83 -10.39
C CYS A 96 -9.86 -6.83 -11.51
N GLN A 97 -9.24 -5.64 -11.57
CA GLN A 97 -9.46 -4.70 -12.68
C GLN A 97 -8.91 -5.24 -14.01
N VAL A 98 -7.94 -6.15 -13.95
CA VAL A 98 -7.36 -6.84 -15.10
C VAL A 98 -7.31 -8.33 -14.75
N ASP A 99 -8.34 -9.08 -15.11
CA ASP A 99 -8.48 -10.50 -14.71
C ASP A 99 -7.25 -11.34 -15.09
N GLY A 100 -6.63 -11.12 -16.26
CA GLY A 100 -5.41 -11.85 -16.65
C GLY A 100 -4.16 -11.54 -15.81
N LEU A 101 -4.11 -10.39 -15.12
CA LEU A 101 -3.07 -10.11 -14.12
C LEU A 101 -3.48 -10.65 -12.74
N ALA A 102 -4.77 -10.62 -12.41
CA ALA A 102 -5.30 -11.28 -11.22
C ALA A 102 -5.07 -12.81 -11.26
N ASP A 103 -5.16 -13.44 -12.44
CA ASP A 103 -4.87 -14.86 -12.63
C ASP A 103 -3.45 -15.21 -12.19
N ARG A 104 -2.46 -14.42 -12.58
CA ARG A 104 -1.07 -14.63 -12.15
C ARG A 104 -0.90 -14.55 -10.62
N MET A 105 -1.70 -13.70 -9.98
CA MET A 105 -1.73 -13.58 -8.52
C MET A 105 -2.41 -14.81 -7.88
N ARG A 106 -3.52 -15.30 -8.47
CA ARG A 106 -4.21 -16.53 -8.06
C ARG A 106 -3.34 -17.76 -8.19
N ASP A 107 -2.63 -17.90 -9.31
CA ASP A 107 -1.72 -19.01 -9.58
C ASP A 107 -0.58 -19.08 -8.56
N ALA A 108 -0.20 -17.92 -8.01
CA ALA A 108 0.77 -17.83 -6.92
C ALA A 108 0.16 -18.05 -5.53
N GLY A 109 -1.13 -18.39 -5.44
CA GLY A 109 -1.84 -18.70 -4.20
C GLY A 109 -2.46 -17.50 -3.50
N LEU A 110 -2.56 -16.34 -4.15
CA LEU A 110 -3.24 -15.18 -3.58
C LEU A 110 -4.76 -15.28 -3.77
N ASP A 111 -5.53 -15.01 -2.72
CA ASP A 111 -6.99 -14.99 -2.80
C ASP A 111 -7.45 -13.70 -3.51
N MET A 112 -7.67 -13.81 -4.81
CA MET A 112 -8.06 -12.72 -5.70
C MET A 112 -9.36 -13.09 -6.41
N PRO A 113 -10.53 -12.74 -5.83
CA PRO A 113 -11.82 -13.00 -6.48
C PRO A 113 -11.91 -12.30 -7.84
N TYR A 114 -12.66 -12.91 -8.77
CA TYR A 114 -12.96 -12.30 -10.07
C TYR A 114 -13.84 -11.06 -9.89
N GLN A 115 -13.74 -10.11 -10.84
CA GLN A 115 -14.54 -8.89 -10.80
C GLN A 115 -16.04 -9.17 -10.67
N LYS A 116 -16.55 -10.19 -11.37
CA LYS A 116 -17.96 -10.64 -11.31
C LYS A 116 -18.43 -11.10 -9.93
N GLN A 117 -17.52 -11.48 -9.03
CA GLN A 117 -17.85 -11.96 -7.68
C GLN A 117 -18.04 -10.82 -6.67
N PHE A 118 -17.63 -9.59 -7.01
CA PHE A 118 -17.81 -8.42 -6.13
C PHE A 118 -19.24 -7.81 -6.18
N GLY A 119 -20.14 -8.37 -7.00
CA GLY A 119 -21.55 -7.97 -7.06
C GLY A 119 -21.80 -6.61 -7.72
N LEU A 120 -23.08 -6.20 -7.78
CA LEU A 120 -23.52 -4.91 -8.36
C LEU A 120 -23.17 -3.70 -7.48
N ASP A 121 -22.71 -3.92 -6.25
CA ASP A 121 -22.36 -2.86 -5.31
C ASP A 121 -20.98 -2.30 -5.69
N ARG A 122 -21.00 -1.35 -6.63
CA ARG A 122 -19.84 -0.65 -7.23
C ARG A 122 -19.02 0.18 -6.23
N ARG A 123 -19.08 -0.12 -4.93
CA ARG A 123 -18.19 0.43 -3.91
C ARG A 123 -16.91 -0.41 -3.86
N MET A 124 -16.24 -0.53 -5.00
CA MET A 124 -14.84 -0.96 -5.00
C MET A 124 -14.11 0.06 -4.13
N ALA A 125 -13.59 -0.37 -2.98
CA ALA A 125 -12.78 0.50 -2.15
C ALA A 125 -11.66 1.01 -3.05
N PRO A 126 -11.54 2.34 -3.28
CA PRO A 126 -10.41 2.88 -4.01
C PRO A 126 -9.15 2.34 -3.37
N HIS A 127 -8.16 1.92 -4.16
CA HIS A 127 -6.90 1.37 -3.62
C HIS A 127 -6.25 2.34 -2.64
N GLY A 128 -6.48 3.65 -2.76
CA GLY A 128 -6.11 4.61 -1.73
C GLY A 128 -6.73 4.32 -0.35
N LEU A 129 -8.04 4.05 -0.27
CA LEU A 129 -8.68 3.71 1.01
C LEU A 129 -8.16 2.38 1.56
N ALA A 130 -7.95 1.40 0.69
CA ALA A 130 -7.34 0.12 1.08
C ALA A 130 -5.92 0.33 1.61
N GLY A 131 -5.11 1.16 0.95
CA GLY A 131 -3.76 1.50 1.37
C GLY A 131 -3.71 2.23 2.71
N GLN A 132 -4.62 3.18 2.92
CA GLN A 132 -4.75 3.86 4.20
C GLN A 132 -5.09 2.89 5.33
N GLN A 133 -6.09 2.02 5.15
CA GLN A 133 -6.48 1.03 6.18
C GLN A 133 -5.30 0.08 6.50
N LEU A 134 -4.63 -0.43 5.46
CA LEU A 134 -3.47 -1.32 5.60
C LEU A 134 -2.35 -0.71 6.43
N ILE A 135 -1.98 0.54 6.15
CA ILE A 135 -0.90 1.20 6.88
C ILE A 135 -1.34 1.52 8.32
N GLN A 136 -2.59 1.90 8.54
CA GLN A 136 -3.10 2.14 9.89
C GLN A 136 -3.09 0.88 10.76
N GLU A 137 -3.60 -0.23 10.23
CA GLU A 137 -3.61 -1.52 10.92
C GLU A 137 -2.17 -1.99 11.20
N TRP A 138 -1.28 -1.94 10.21
CA TRP A 138 0.10 -2.35 10.39
C TRP A 138 0.84 -1.50 11.45
N LEU A 139 0.68 -0.17 11.43
CA LEU A 139 1.27 0.72 12.43
C LEU A 139 0.71 0.46 13.84
N GLY A 140 -0.60 0.24 13.94
CA GLY A 140 -1.27 -0.09 15.21
C GLY A 140 -0.82 -1.44 15.77
N GLU A 141 -0.86 -2.50 14.97
CA GLU A 141 -0.53 -3.86 15.40
C GLU A 141 0.96 -4.05 15.69
N ARG A 142 1.84 -3.44 14.88
CA ARG A 142 3.29 -3.67 15.00
C ARG A 142 3.97 -2.74 15.98
N PHE A 143 3.51 -1.49 16.08
CA PHE A 143 4.18 -0.44 16.85
C PHE A 143 3.28 0.20 17.92
N GLY A 144 2.02 -0.21 18.03
CA GLY A 144 1.10 0.31 19.05
C GLY A 144 0.65 1.75 18.79
N TRP A 145 0.73 2.22 17.55
CA TRP A 145 0.34 3.60 17.22
C TRP A 145 -1.17 3.80 17.34
N SER A 146 -1.57 4.96 17.86
CA SER A 146 -2.99 5.35 17.89
C SER A 146 -3.54 5.56 16.47
N GLU A 147 -4.85 5.34 16.28
CA GLU A 147 -5.53 5.60 15.00
C GLU A 147 -5.27 7.03 14.48
N ARG A 148 -5.23 8.00 15.40
CA ARG A 148 -4.97 9.41 15.06
C ARG A 148 -3.57 9.60 14.50
N ALA A 149 -2.55 9.05 15.17
CA ALA A 149 -1.16 9.16 14.72
C ALA A 149 -0.96 8.42 13.40
N SER A 150 -1.40 7.17 13.31
CA SER A 150 -1.29 6.37 12.09
C SER A 150 -2.03 7.01 10.91
N GLY A 151 -3.19 7.64 11.16
CA GLY A 151 -3.99 8.28 10.12
C GLY A 151 -3.30 9.46 9.44
N GLN A 152 -2.45 10.20 10.14
CA GLN A 152 -1.70 11.32 9.57
C GLN A 152 -0.68 10.87 8.50
N PHE A 153 -0.15 9.66 8.62
CA PHE A 153 0.80 9.10 7.66
C PHE A 153 0.07 8.26 6.59
N ALA A 154 -0.90 7.46 6.99
CA ALA A 154 -1.62 6.56 6.12
C ALA A 154 -2.47 7.27 5.05
N VAL A 155 -2.86 8.54 5.27
CA VAL A 155 -3.56 9.33 4.26
C VAL A 155 -2.73 9.52 2.97
N VAL A 156 -1.40 9.42 3.05
CA VAL A 156 -0.51 9.50 1.88
C VAL A 156 -0.60 8.23 1.03
N ALA A 157 -0.76 7.06 1.67
CA ALA A 157 -1.16 5.82 0.98
C ALA A 157 -2.59 5.88 0.43
N GLY A 158 -3.38 6.83 0.91
CA GLY A 158 -4.65 7.23 0.34
C GLY A 158 -4.54 8.07 -0.94
N GLY A 159 -3.38 8.67 -1.23
CA GLY A 159 -3.20 9.88 -2.06
C GLY A 159 -3.95 10.01 -3.39
N ASP A 160 -4.39 8.92 -4.03
CA ASP A 160 -5.34 8.97 -5.16
C ASP A 160 -6.75 9.50 -4.78
N ILE A 161 -7.05 9.77 -3.50
CA ILE A 161 -8.25 10.52 -3.03
C ILE A 161 -8.04 12.04 -2.90
N THR A 162 -6.86 12.61 -3.17
CA THR A 162 -6.62 14.07 -3.00
C THR A 162 -7.44 14.98 -3.92
N GLY A 163 -8.20 14.43 -4.90
CA GLY A 163 -9.18 15.18 -5.69
C GLY A 163 -10.60 15.30 -5.09
N ARG A 164 -10.94 14.63 -3.98
CA ARG A 164 -12.28 14.73 -3.35
C ARG A 164 -12.22 14.68 -1.84
N ARG A 165 -12.26 15.85 -1.18
CA ARG A 165 -12.67 15.94 0.23
C ARG A 165 -14.07 15.35 0.34
N ARG A 166 -14.25 14.25 1.09
CA ARG A 166 -15.58 13.91 1.62
C ARG A 166 -15.75 14.59 2.97
N THR A 167 -16.77 15.43 3.04
CA THR A 167 -17.41 15.85 4.28
C THR A 167 -17.81 14.62 5.07
N THR A 168 -17.69 14.74 6.39
CA THR A 168 -18.00 13.72 7.37
C THR A 168 -19.43 13.17 7.18
N SER A 169 -19.55 11.94 6.70
CA SER A 169 -20.71 11.11 7.00
C SER A 169 -20.22 9.74 7.47
N ARG A 170 -20.60 9.41 8.71
CA ARG A 170 -20.43 8.07 9.30
C ARG A 170 -20.98 7.05 8.31
N SER A 171 -20.08 6.28 7.69
CA SER A 171 -20.44 5.07 6.96
C SER A 171 -19.95 3.89 7.79
N THR A 172 -20.90 3.05 8.14
CA THR A 172 -20.80 1.86 8.97
C THR A 172 -19.72 0.90 8.46
N THR A 173 -18.75 0.60 9.32
CA THR A 173 -17.64 -0.36 9.16
C THR A 173 -18.08 -1.83 9.16
N SER A 174 -19.32 -2.14 8.74
CA SER A 174 -19.90 -3.49 8.90
C SER A 174 -19.63 -4.47 7.74
N GLY A 175 -18.68 -4.17 6.85
CA GLY A 175 -18.47 -4.98 5.62
C GLY A 175 -17.03 -5.33 5.28
N PHE A 176 -16.02 -4.94 6.07
CA PHE A 176 -14.63 -5.34 5.86
C PHE A 176 -14.45 -6.79 6.35
N GLY A 177 -14.90 -7.74 5.53
CA GLY A 177 -14.54 -9.15 5.69
C GLY A 177 -13.02 -9.29 5.66
N ARG A 178 -12.48 -10.00 6.65
CA ARG A 178 -11.05 -10.25 6.92
C ARG A 178 -10.40 -11.09 5.81
N GLY A 179 -10.31 -10.53 4.61
CA GLY A 179 -9.74 -11.15 3.41
C GLY A 179 -8.28 -10.76 3.24
N CYS A 180 -7.40 -11.66 3.68
CA CYS A 180 -5.98 -11.84 3.33
C CYS A 180 -5.25 -10.63 2.68
N CYS A 181 -4.60 -9.82 3.52
CA CYS A 181 -3.59 -8.86 3.08
C CYS A 181 -2.21 -9.53 3.08
N VAL A 182 -1.47 -9.44 1.97
CA VAL A 182 -0.36 -10.35 1.63
C VAL A 182 1.00 -9.94 2.23
N LEU A 183 1.10 -8.78 2.89
CA LEU A 183 2.41 -8.19 3.24
C LEU A 183 2.74 -8.16 4.74
N GLY A 184 1.93 -8.81 5.58
CA GLY A 184 2.31 -9.15 6.96
C GLY A 184 2.55 -10.65 7.07
N ALA A 185 3.62 -11.08 7.74
CA ALA A 185 3.96 -12.47 7.95
C ALA A 185 2.73 -13.35 8.29
N GLY A 186 2.41 -14.29 7.41
CA GLY A 186 1.36 -15.29 7.61
C GLY A 186 0.06 -15.00 6.84
N VAL A 187 -0.17 -15.79 5.79
CA VAL A 187 -1.50 -16.00 5.23
C VAL A 187 -2.39 -16.59 6.33
N LYS A 188 -3.13 -15.74 7.05
CA LYS A 188 -4.15 -16.23 7.99
C LYS A 188 -5.37 -16.69 7.19
N ARG A 189 -5.46 -18.01 6.97
CA ARG A 189 -6.72 -18.68 6.61
C ARG A 189 -7.60 -18.73 7.86
N TYR A 190 -8.74 -18.06 7.85
CA TYR A 190 -9.80 -18.32 8.82
C TYR A 190 -10.87 -19.19 8.18
N GLY A 191 -10.83 -20.48 8.52
CA GLY A 191 -11.87 -21.44 8.18
C GLY A 191 -13.18 -21.07 8.86
N ARG A 192 -14.27 -21.16 8.11
CA ARG A 192 -15.64 -21.05 8.61
C ARG A 192 -15.88 -22.26 9.51
N ALA A 193 -15.91 -22.08 10.83
CA ALA A 193 -16.44 -23.10 11.73
C ALA A 193 -17.94 -23.22 11.46
N SER A 194 -18.33 -24.25 10.70
CA SER A 194 -19.70 -24.72 10.65
C SER A 194 -20.00 -25.42 11.97
N SER A 195 -20.72 -24.76 12.87
CA SER A 195 -21.38 -25.44 13.98
C SER A 195 -22.63 -26.12 13.44
N SER A 196 -22.51 -27.42 13.21
CA SER A 196 -23.62 -28.37 13.13
C SER A 196 -24.09 -28.73 14.54
N SER A 197 -25.41 -28.67 14.71
CA SER A 197 -26.30 -29.24 15.75
C SER A 197 -27.14 -28.17 16.42
#